data_AF-A0A2V1KAB8-F1
#
_entry.id   AF-A0A2V1KAB8-F1
#
_cell.length_a   1.000
_cell.length_b   1.000
_cell.length_c   1.000
_cell.angle_alpha   90.00
_cell.angle_beta   90.00
_cell.angle_gamma   90.00
#
_symmetry.space_group_name_H-M   'P 1'
#
loop_
_entity.id
_entity.type
_entity.pdbx_description
1 polymer ?
#
loop_
_entity_poly.entity_id
_entity_poly.type
_entity_poly.pdbx_seq_one_letter_code
_entity_poly.pdbx_strand_id
1 'polypeptide(L)'
;MNLGSLLSPKRPVKMSLGAYENMMRVVDRSSYYPDMPRKSRRERVADNVRWWKEWGFVNECYNEYGLDVKDFRNQDDYVERWAVKRDRNSIHHGSINPKNHKNLVLDKVQFYSYLEKMLPGYTPTVRMVLVGNRLFFPMLEKKTSIGALRALPAGKYAVKPSRGTMGKRFFSFEKTPDKEFVMHGESVTARDVMREARGMRFLIQDFVEQHDAINRIAPNTLKTVGLGRADGALSSISTTGSRLPARKEATIDFAT
;
A
#
# COMPACT_ATOMS: atom_id res chain seq x y z
N MET A 1 -21.37 9.60 -24.99
CA MET A 1 -21.32 10.15 -23.61
C MET A 1 -20.66 11.50 -23.66
N ASN A 2 -21.32 12.54 -23.16
CA ASN A 2 -20.81 13.91 -23.17
C ASN A 2 -19.79 14.07 -22.01
N LEU A 3 -18.50 14.12 -22.34
CA LEU A 3 -17.40 14.30 -21.37
C LEU A 3 -17.48 15.65 -20.64
N GLY A 4 -18.26 16.61 -21.15
CA GLY A 4 -18.35 17.98 -20.62
C GLY A 4 -19.11 18.14 -19.30
N SER A 5 -19.92 17.16 -18.88
CA SER A 5 -20.76 17.31 -17.66
C SER A 5 -20.18 16.69 -16.39
N LEU A 6 -18.99 16.05 -16.45
CA LEU A 6 -18.34 15.40 -15.29
C LEU A 6 -17.21 16.24 -14.67
N LEU A 7 -16.81 17.32 -15.35
CA LEU A 7 -15.78 18.28 -14.96
C LEU A 7 -16.37 19.62 -14.48
N SER A 8 -17.57 19.62 -13.87
CA SER A 8 -18.02 20.81 -13.16
C SER A 8 -17.06 21.07 -12.00
N PRO A 9 -16.39 22.24 -11.92
CA PRO A 9 -15.60 22.58 -10.75
C PRO A 9 -16.53 22.54 -9.54
N LYS A 10 -16.21 21.65 -8.60
CA LYS A 10 -16.99 21.54 -7.37
C LYS A 10 -16.88 22.88 -6.63
N ARG A 11 -17.98 23.27 -5.98
CA ARG A 11 -18.09 24.46 -5.11
C ARG A 11 -16.81 24.66 -4.30
N PRO A 12 -16.35 25.91 -4.09
CA PRO A 12 -15.11 26.17 -3.38
C PRO A 12 -15.08 25.44 -2.03
N VAL A 13 -14.22 24.43 -1.94
CA VAL A 13 -14.05 23.64 -0.72
C VAL A 13 -13.03 24.36 0.15
N LYS A 14 -13.47 24.93 1.27
CA LYS A 14 -12.55 25.46 2.27
C LYS A 14 -11.67 24.32 2.78
N MET A 15 -10.36 24.55 2.79
CA MET A 15 -9.42 23.58 3.35
C MET A 15 -9.61 23.53 4.87
N SER A 16 -9.91 22.34 5.38
CA SER A 16 -9.94 22.12 6.83
C SER A 16 -8.53 22.15 7.40
N LEU A 17 -8.39 22.40 8.71
CA LEU A 17 -7.09 22.37 9.38
C LEU A 17 -6.37 21.02 9.16
N GLY A 18 -7.07 19.89 9.32
CA GLY A 18 -6.48 18.57 9.09
C GLY A 18 -6.07 18.32 7.63
N ALA A 19 -6.77 18.91 6.66
CA ALA A 19 -6.36 18.85 5.26
C ALA A 19 -5.09 19.68 5.00
N TYR A 20 -4.99 20.86 5.60
CA TYR A 20 -3.79 21.69 5.53
C TYR A 20 -2.58 20.98 6.14
N GLU A 21 -2.74 20.41 7.33
CA GLU A 21 -1.68 19.61 7.98
C GLU A 21 -1.23 18.44 7.10
N ASN A 22 -2.16 17.70 6.49
CA ASN A 22 -1.83 16.60 5.59
C ASN A 22 -1.09 17.10 4.33
N MET A 23 -1.51 18.23 3.75
CA MET A 23 -0.81 18.86 2.63
C MET A 23 0.63 19.20 3.01
N MET A 24 0.84 19.82 4.17
CA MET A 24 2.18 20.18 4.62
C MET A 24 3.05 18.94 4.86
N ARG A 25 2.49 17.84 5.37
CA ARG A 25 3.21 16.56 5.46
C ARG A 25 3.65 16.05 4.09
N VAL A 26 2.80 16.12 3.07
CA VAL A 26 3.17 15.72 1.69
C VAL A 26 4.28 16.60 1.14
N VAL A 27 4.17 17.91 1.32
CA VAL A 27 5.19 18.88 0.90
C VAL A 27 6.50 18.58 1.60
N ASP A 28 6.52 18.41 2.92
CA ASP A 28 7.78 18.31 3.67
C ASP A 28 8.41 16.90 3.61
N ARG A 29 7.68 15.88 3.14
CA ARG A 29 8.18 14.52 2.92
C ARG A 29 9.34 14.49 1.91
N SER A 30 10.26 13.54 2.06
CA SER A 30 11.33 13.29 1.09
C SER A 30 10.80 12.96 -0.31
N SER A 31 11.56 13.31 -1.35
CA SER A 31 11.24 12.93 -2.72
C SER A 31 11.47 11.44 -2.95
N TYR A 32 10.70 10.87 -3.86
CA TYR A 32 10.95 9.55 -4.42
C TYR A 32 12.16 9.55 -5.39
N TYR A 33 12.53 10.72 -5.90
CA TYR A 33 13.66 10.94 -6.81
C TYR A 33 14.70 11.84 -6.14
N PRO A 34 15.39 11.33 -5.09
CA PRO A 34 16.31 12.15 -4.28
C PRO A 34 17.50 12.69 -5.08
N ASP A 35 17.89 11.99 -6.15
CA ASP A 35 19.03 12.35 -7.00
C ASP A 35 18.68 13.41 -8.05
N MET A 36 17.40 13.82 -8.15
CA MET A 36 16.94 14.80 -9.14
C MET A 36 16.69 16.18 -8.52
N PRO A 37 16.85 17.28 -9.28
CA PRO A 37 16.58 18.62 -8.79
C PRO A 37 15.13 18.78 -8.33
N ARG A 38 14.95 19.07 -7.04
CA ARG A 38 13.62 19.23 -6.44
C ARG A 38 13.11 20.66 -6.61
N LYS A 39 11.79 20.80 -6.79
CA LYS A 39 11.09 22.08 -6.69
C LYS A 39 11.27 22.69 -5.29
N SER A 40 11.30 24.01 -5.22
CA SER A 40 11.32 24.73 -3.95
C SER A 40 10.09 24.39 -3.11
N ARG A 41 10.17 24.61 -1.80
CA ARG A 41 9.03 24.37 -0.91
C ARG A 41 7.80 25.19 -1.32
N ARG A 42 8.00 26.44 -1.76
CA ARG A 42 6.91 27.33 -2.18
C ARG A 42 6.19 26.81 -3.42
N GLU A 43 6.93 26.34 -4.41
CA GLU A 43 6.35 25.71 -5.62
C GLU A 43 5.53 24.47 -5.25
N ARG A 44 6.05 23.60 -4.38
CA ARG A 44 5.36 22.38 -3.96
C ARG A 44 4.08 22.65 -3.18
N VAL A 45 4.07 23.69 -2.35
CA VAL A 45 2.83 24.17 -1.69
C VAL A 45 1.85 24.70 -2.74
N ALA A 46 2.31 25.52 -3.69
CA ALA A 46 1.44 26.09 -4.72
C ALA A 46 0.79 25.00 -5.60
N ASP A 47 1.54 23.97 -6.00
CA ASP A 47 1.04 22.81 -6.74
C ASP A 47 -0.07 22.07 -5.97
N ASN A 48 0.15 21.81 -4.68
CA ASN A 48 -0.85 21.12 -3.84
C ASN A 48 -2.08 21.98 -3.54
N VAL A 49 -1.93 23.31 -3.39
CA VAL A 49 -3.06 24.23 -3.27
C VAL A 49 -3.88 24.29 -4.56
N ARG A 50 -3.22 24.29 -5.73
CA ARG A 50 -3.89 24.23 -7.03
C ARG A 50 -4.71 22.96 -7.16
N TRP A 51 -4.10 21.82 -6.83
CA TRP A 51 -4.78 20.52 -6.80
C TRP A 51 -5.97 20.51 -5.85
N TRP A 52 -5.82 21.07 -4.65
CA TRP A 52 -6.93 21.18 -3.71
C TRP A 52 -8.09 22.00 -4.29
N LYS A 53 -7.80 23.13 -4.94
CA LYS A 53 -8.84 23.98 -5.53
C LYS A 53 -9.60 23.25 -6.65
N GLU A 54 -8.90 22.45 -7.44
CA GLU A 54 -9.49 21.70 -8.55
C GLU A 54 -10.29 20.48 -8.06
N TRP A 55 -9.74 19.72 -7.13
CA TRP A 55 -10.26 18.40 -6.77
C TRP A 55 -10.92 18.32 -5.38
N GLY A 56 -10.57 19.24 -4.47
CA GLY A 56 -11.13 19.34 -3.12
C GLY A 56 -10.48 18.43 -2.08
N PHE A 57 -9.27 17.92 -2.33
CA PHE A 57 -8.51 17.07 -1.41
C PHE A 57 -6.99 17.14 -1.69
N VAL A 58 -6.16 16.57 -0.80
CA VAL A 58 -4.69 16.59 -0.89
C VAL A 58 -4.17 15.53 -1.87
N ASN A 59 -3.14 15.87 -2.67
CA ASN A 59 -2.47 14.90 -3.54
C ASN A 59 -1.44 14.06 -2.76
N GLU A 60 -1.91 12.99 -2.09
CA GLU A 60 -1.02 12.11 -1.30
C GLU A 60 0.11 11.45 -2.12
N CYS A 61 -0.05 11.34 -3.45
CA CYS A 61 0.92 10.70 -4.34
C CYS A 61 1.88 11.70 -5.00
N TYR A 62 1.85 12.98 -4.63
CA TYR A 62 2.61 14.06 -5.29
C TYR A 62 4.10 13.73 -5.47
N ASN A 63 4.80 13.35 -4.38
CA ASN A 63 6.22 13.00 -4.44
C ASN A 63 6.48 11.64 -5.11
N GLU A 64 5.56 10.68 -4.98
CA GLU A 64 5.68 9.34 -5.56
C GLU A 64 5.57 9.38 -7.09
N TYR A 65 4.74 10.30 -7.59
CA TYR A 65 4.63 10.59 -9.01
C TYR A 65 5.75 11.47 -9.54
N GLY A 66 6.63 12.01 -8.69
CA GLY A 66 7.72 12.89 -9.13
C GLY A 66 7.25 14.27 -9.57
N LEU A 67 6.05 14.69 -9.14
CA LEU A 67 5.54 16.04 -9.39
C LEU A 67 6.31 17.10 -8.59
N ASP A 68 7.07 16.68 -7.59
CA ASP A 68 7.97 17.52 -6.79
C ASP A 68 9.35 17.74 -7.44
N VAL A 69 9.63 17.09 -8.57
CA VAL A 69 10.88 17.22 -9.34
C VAL A 69 10.71 18.30 -10.41
N LYS A 70 11.74 19.11 -10.62
CA LYS A 70 11.75 20.13 -11.69
C LYS A 70 11.75 19.48 -13.06
N ASP A 71 10.93 20.01 -13.96
CA ASP A 71 10.88 19.67 -15.40
C ASP A 71 10.75 18.16 -15.71
N PHE A 72 10.18 17.39 -14.79
CA PHE A 72 10.05 15.95 -14.95
C PHE A 72 8.66 15.52 -15.43
N ARG A 73 7.62 15.91 -14.69
CA ARG A 73 6.23 15.49 -14.94
C ARG A 73 5.27 16.64 -14.71
N ASN A 74 4.23 16.70 -15.54
CA ASN A 74 3.17 17.68 -15.38
C ASN A 74 2.03 17.09 -14.54
N GLN A 75 1.49 17.89 -13.64
CA GLN A 75 0.38 17.51 -12.78
C GLN A 75 -0.92 17.31 -13.57
N ASP A 76 -1.09 18.03 -14.66
CA ASP A 76 -2.29 17.97 -15.52
C ASP A 76 -2.41 16.64 -16.29
N ASP A 77 -1.31 15.90 -16.41
CA ASP A 77 -1.28 14.55 -17.03
C ASP A 77 -1.92 13.49 -16.13
N TYR A 78 -2.18 13.81 -14.86
CA TYR A 78 -2.68 12.86 -13.87
C TYR A 78 -4.14 13.12 -13.54
N VAL A 79 -5.00 12.21 -13.98
CA VAL A 79 -6.37 12.17 -13.48
C VAL A 79 -6.37 11.57 -12.08
N GLU A 80 -7.17 12.16 -11.23
CA GLU A 80 -7.23 11.75 -9.86
C GLU A 80 -7.91 10.37 -9.66
N ARG A 81 -7.32 9.56 -8.76
CA ARG A 81 -7.70 8.17 -8.52
C ARG A 81 -9.15 8.02 -8.02
N TRP A 82 -9.65 8.90 -7.16
CA TRP A 82 -11.04 8.92 -6.69
C TRP A 82 -12.01 9.37 -7.77
N ALA A 83 -11.66 10.29 -8.67
CA ALA A 83 -12.45 10.64 -9.84
C ALA A 83 -12.60 9.41 -10.76
N VAL A 84 -11.49 8.73 -11.07
CA VAL A 84 -11.49 7.46 -11.82
C VAL A 84 -12.23 6.37 -11.05
N LYS A 85 -12.06 6.24 -9.73
CA LYS A 85 -12.77 5.24 -8.92
C LYS A 85 -14.26 5.53 -8.84
N ARG A 86 -14.68 6.80 -8.71
CA ARG A 86 -16.08 7.21 -8.64
C ARG A 86 -16.77 6.90 -9.95
N ASP A 87 -16.14 7.21 -11.07
CA ASP A 87 -16.63 6.87 -12.41
C ASP A 87 -16.65 5.35 -12.64
N ARG A 88 -15.56 4.66 -12.30
CA ARG A 88 -15.51 3.20 -12.34
C ARG A 88 -16.55 2.57 -11.43
N ASN A 89 -16.86 3.15 -10.27
CA ASN A 89 -17.80 2.58 -9.32
C ASN A 89 -19.25 2.98 -9.61
N SER A 90 -19.53 4.11 -10.25
CA SER A 90 -20.88 4.53 -10.64
C SER A 90 -21.56 3.49 -11.54
N ILE A 91 -20.79 2.85 -12.41
CA ILE A 91 -21.21 1.72 -13.26
C ILE A 91 -21.62 0.47 -12.44
N HIS A 92 -21.22 0.35 -11.17
CA HIS A 92 -21.48 -0.83 -10.33
C HIS A 92 -22.27 -0.54 -9.04
N HIS A 93 -22.75 0.68 -8.83
CA HIS A 93 -23.54 1.04 -7.64
C HIS A 93 -25.03 0.72 -7.80
N GLY A 94 -25.47 0.20 -8.95
CA GLY A 94 -26.78 -0.43 -9.08
C GLY A 94 -26.76 -1.83 -8.46
N SER A 95 -27.19 -1.94 -7.20
CA SER A 95 -27.33 -3.18 -6.41
C SER A 95 -26.04 -3.87 -5.97
N ILE A 96 -26.10 -4.51 -4.80
CA ILE A 96 -25.08 -5.45 -4.31
C ILE A 96 -24.99 -6.58 -5.33
N ASN A 97 -24.12 -6.43 -6.33
CA ASN A 97 -23.94 -7.44 -7.35
C ASN A 97 -23.05 -8.56 -6.77
N PRO A 98 -23.57 -9.78 -6.54
CA PRO A 98 -22.78 -10.91 -6.06
C PRO A 98 -21.63 -11.29 -7.02
N LYS A 99 -21.64 -10.79 -8.27
CA LYS A 99 -20.54 -10.91 -9.23
C LYS A 99 -19.50 -9.79 -9.12
N ASN A 100 -19.49 -9.00 -8.04
CA ASN A 100 -18.48 -7.95 -7.88
C ASN A 100 -17.12 -8.54 -7.46
N HIS A 101 -16.37 -9.02 -8.45
CA HIS A 101 -15.03 -9.58 -8.31
C HIS A 101 -14.02 -8.58 -7.69
N LYS A 102 -14.36 -7.29 -7.58
CA LYS A 102 -13.50 -6.31 -6.90
C LYS A 102 -13.31 -6.63 -5.42
N ASN A 103 -14.29 -7.25 -4.76
CA ASN A 103 -14.13 -7.64 -3.35
C ASN A 103 -13.00 -8.67 -3.19
N LEU A 104 -12.87 -9.59 -4.16
CA LEU A 104 -11.78 -10.56 -4.19
C LEU A 104 -10.42 -9.86 -4.33
N VAL A 105 -10.30 -8.87 -5.22
CA VAL A 105 -9.02 -8.18 -5.49
C VAL A 105 -8.65 -7.15 -4.41
N LEU A 106 -9.65 -6.53 -3.78
CA LEU A 106 -9.42 -5.49 -2.77
C LEU A 106 -9.11 -6.05 -1.37
N ASP A 107 -9.53 -7.28 -1.08
CA ASP A 107 -9.17 -7.99 0.14
C ASP A 107 -8.05 -8.99 -0.15
N LYS A 108 -6.83 -8.64 0.25
CA LYS A 108 -5.64 -9.48 0.05
C LYS A 108 -5.79 -10.88 0.65
N VAL A 109 -6.54 -11.04 1.75
CA VAL A 109 -6.75 -12.36 2.34
C VAL A 109 -7.56 -13.23 1.40
N GLN A 110 -8.69 -12.72 0.91
CA GLN A 110 -9.51 -13.46 -0.06
C GLN A 110 -8.74 -13.71 -1.36
N PHE A 111 -8.02 -12.70 -1.84
CA PHE A 111 -7.18 -12.79 -3.03
C PHE A 111 -6.15 -13.92 -2.93
N TYR A 112 -5.31 -13.91 -1.89
CA TYR A 112 -4.28 -14.93 -1.72
C TYR A 112 -4.86 -16.31 -1.42
N SER A 113 -5.90 -16.41 -0.58
CA SER A 113 -6.56 -17.70 -0.32
C SER A 113 -7.19 -18.30 -1.58
N TYR A 114 -7.71 -17.47 -2.48
CA TYR A 114 -8.24 -17.92 -3.77
C TYR A 114 -7.12 -18.33 -4.72
N LEU A 115 -6.08 -17.51 -4.87
CA LEU A 115 -4.95 -17.83 -5.74
C LEU A 115 -4.19 -19.07 -5.29
N GLU A 116 -3.99 -19.26 -3.99
CA GLU A 116 -3.31 -20.45 -3.47
C GLU A 116 -4.08 -21.73 -3.78
N LYS A 117 -5.42 -21.67 -3.83
CA LYS A 117 -6.26 -22.81 -4.25
C LYS A 117 -6.20 -23.06 -5.76
N MET A 118 -6.09 -22.01 -6.57
CA MET A 118 -6.11 -22.10 -8.04
C MET A 118 -4.72 -22.38 -8.64
N LEU A 119 -3.68 -21.80 -8.04
CA LEU A 119 -2.28 -21.83 -8.49
C LEU A 119 -1.36 -22.00 -7.27
N PRO A 120 -1.34 -23.18 -6.63
CA PRO A 120 -0.49 -23.44 -5.47
C PRO A 120 0.98 -23.12 -5.75
N GLY A 121 1.65 -22.45 -4.81
CA GLY A 121 3.07 -22.11 -4.92
C GLY A 121 3.42 -20.90 -5.79
N TYR A 122 2.44 -20.29 -6.48
CA TYR A 122 2.64 -19.04 -7.23
C TYR A 122 2.40 -17.78 -6.40
N THR A 123 1.95 -17.94 -5.15
CA THR A 123 1.78 -16.83 -4.22
C THR A 123 2.57 -17.03 -2.94
N PRO A 124 2.98 -15.94 -2.26
CA PRO A 124 3.53 -16.06 -0.92
C PRO A 124 2.52 -16.72 0.01
N THR A 125 2.93 -17.77 0.70
CA THR A 125 2.06 -18.49 1.63
C THR A 125 1.51 -17.55 2.69
N VAL A 126 0.18 -17.42 2.77
CA VAL A 126 -0.46 -16.75 3.90
C VAL A 126 -0.55 -17.72 5.06
N ARG A 127 0.23 -17.47 6.11
CA ARG A 127 0.29 -18.33 7.29
C ARG A 127 -0.87 -18.07 8.23
N MET A 128 -1.18 -16.80 8.47
CA MET A 128 -2.19 -16.40 9.45
C MET A 128 -2.90 -15.10 9.03
N VAL A 129 -4.08 -14.89 9.59
CA VAL A 129 -4.85 -13.66 9.48
C VAL A 129 -5.15 -13.16 10.88
N LEU A 130 -4.82 -11.90 11.15
CA LEU A 130 -5.15 -11.22 12.38
C LEU A 130 -6.45 -10.44 12.23
N VAL A 131 -7.40 -10.67 13.12
CA VAL A 131 -8.64 -9.88 13.25
C VAL A 131 -8.82 -9.49 14.72
N GLY A 132 -8.64 -8.20 15.01
CA GLY A 132 -8.63 -7.72 16.40
C GLY A 132 -7.46 -8.35 17.16
N ASN A 133 -7.76 -9.13 18.20
CA ASN A 133 -6.76 -9.84 19.02
C ASN A 133 -6.73 -11.36 18.74
N ARG A 134 -7.27 -11.80 17.60
CA ARG A 134 -7.40 -13.23 17.26
C ARG A 134 -6.66 -13.55 15.96
N LEU A 135 -5.98 -14.69 15.96
CA LEU A 135 -5.33 -15.25 14.79
C LEU A 135 -6.19 -16.36 14.18
N PHE A 136 -6.18 -16.43 12.86
CA PHE A 136 -6.91 -17.41 12.07
C PHE A 136 -5.97 -18.02 11.05
N PHE A 137 -6.06 -19.34 10.85
CA PHE A 137 -5.40 -20.02 9.74
C PHE A 137 -6.33 -19.99 8.53
N PRO A 138 -5.97 -19.33 7.41
CA PRO A 138 -6.89 -19.11 6.29
C PRO A 138 -7.44 -20.39 5.66
N MET A 139 -6.70 -21.50 5.78
CA MET A 139 -7.04 -22.80 5.17
C MET A 139 -7.62 -23.81 6.15
N LEU A 140 -7.60 -23.54 7.47
CA LEU A 140 -8.05 -24.50 8.49
C LEU A 140 -9.29 -24.02 9.24
N GLU A 141 -9.74 -22.78 9.05
CA GLU A 141 -10.86 -22.13 9.77
C GLU A 141 -10.79 -22.23 11.31
N LYS A 142 -9.66 -22.67 11.87
CA LYS A 142 -9.47 -22.80 13.32
C LYS A 142 -9.11 -21.44 13.92
N LYS A 143 -9.94 -21.00 14.87
CA LYS A 143 -9.63 -19.88 15.76
C LYS A 143 -8.49 -20.29 16.68
N THR A 144 -7.54 -19.40 16.88
CA THR A 144 -6.44 -19.68 17.79
C THR A 144 -6.05 -18.45 18.61
N SER A 145 -5.34 -18.70 19.71
CA SER A 145 -4.88 -17.67 20.63
C SER A 145 -3.63 -16.96 20.08
N ILE A 146 -3.22 -15.89 20.76
CA ILE A 146 -1.99 -15.14 20.47
C ILE A 146 -0.76 -16.07 20.46
N GLY A 147 -0.78 -17.16 21.23
CA GLY A 147 0.29 -18.15 21.26
C GLY A 147 0.54 -18.83 19.90
N ALA A 148 -0.42 -18.78 18.97
CA ALA A 148 -0.25 -19.37 17.64
C ALA A 148 0.89 -18.76 16.85
N LEU A 149 1.22 -17.48 17.07
CA LEU A 149 2.37 -16.85 16.41
C LEU A 149 3.67 -17.61 16.72
N ARG A 150 3.79 -18.21 17.92
CA ARG A 150 4.94 -19.04 18.32
C ARG A 150 5.01 -20.37 17.56
N ALA A 151 3.90 -20.82 16.98
CA ALA A 151 3.85 -22.03 16.17
C ALA A 151 4.32 -21.81 14.71
N LEU A 152 4.59 -20.56 14.32
CA LEU A 152 5.22 -20.30 13.02
C LEU A 152 6.61 -20.97 12.97
N PRO A 153 7.04 -21.49 11.82
CA PRO A 153 8.43 -21.91 11.64
C PRO A 153 9.38 -20.72 11.81
N ALA A 154 10.66 -20.99 12.04
CA ALA A 154 11.67 -19.94 11.97
C ALA A 154 11.69 -19.35 10.55
N GLY A 155 11.96 -18.04 10.46
CA GLY A 155 12.00 -17.33 9.19
C GLY A 155 11.38 -15.94 9.26
N LYS A 156 11.36 -15.26 8.11
CA LYS A 156 10.92 -13.87 7.99
C LYS A 156 9.50 -13.80 7.45
N TYR A 157 8.72 -12.89 8.03
CA TYR A 157 7.31 -12.72 7.74
C TYR A 157 6.97 -11.28 7.39
N ALA A 158 6.09 -11.12 6.41
CA ALA A 158 5.50 -9.85 6.02
C ALA A 158 4.09 -9.72 6.61
N VAL A 159 3.80 -8.56 7.21
CA VAL A 159 2.51 -8.23 7.81
C VAL A 159 1.87 -7.09 7.03
N LYS A 160 0.69 -7.33 6.47
CA LYS A 160 -0.01 -6.40 5.57
C LYS A 160 -1.47 -6.23 5.97
N PRO A 161 -2.02 -5.00 5.90
CA PRO A 161 -3.46 -4.84 5.98
C PRO A 161 -4.15 -5.63 4.85
N SER A 162 -5.19 -6.39 5.22
CA SER A 162 -6.05 -7.12 4.28
C SER A 162 -6.57 -6.17 3.20
N ARG A 163 -7.05 -4.98 3.61
CA ARG A 163 -7.44 -3.89 2.72
C ARG A 163 -6.50 -2.70 2.88
N GLY A 164 -6.11 -2.10 1.77
CA GLY A 164 -5.19 -0.95 1.76
C GLY A 164 -4.25 -0.98 0.58
N THR A 165 -3.66 0.17 0.26
CA THR A 165 -2.71 0.36 -0.85
C THR A 165 -1.51 1.17 -0.41
N MET A 166 -0.47 1.24 -1.27
CA MET A 166 0.71 2.11 -1.07
C MET A 166 1.57 1.74 0.14
N GLY A 167 1.63 0.46 0.51
CA GLY A 167 2.48 0.00 1.62
C GLY A 167 2.11 0.56 3.00
N LYS A 168 1.00 1.30 3.15
CA LYS A 168 0.59 1.87 4.44
C LYS A 168 0.42 0.75 5.48
N ARG A 169 1.03 0.92 6.65
CA ARG A 169 1.01 -0.04 7.78
C ARG A 169 1.58 -1.42 7.44
N PHE A 170 2.46 -1.50 6.43
CA PHE A 170 3.27 -2.68 6.18
C PHE A 170 4.43 -2.73 7.17
N PHE A 171 4.71 -3.91 7.70
CA PHE A 171 5.94 -4.17 8.46
C PHE A 171 6.34 -5.64 8.31
N SER A 172 7.53 -5.98 8.79
CA SER A 172 8.03 -7.35 8.82
C SER A 172 8.62 -7.67 10.18
N PHE A 173 8.54 -8.94 10.56
CA PHE A 173 9.26 -9.49 11.70
C PHE A 173 9.94 -10.80 11.28
N GLU A 174 10.97 -11.18 12.01
CA GLU A 174 11.63 -12.47 11.89
C GLU A 174 11.34 -13.30 13.13
N LYS A 175 11.13 -14.59 12.96
CA LYS A 175 11.09 -15.55 14.06
C LYS A 175 12.38 -16.36 14.04
N THR A 176 13.14 -16.30 15.12
CA THR A 176 14.41 -17.04 15.24
C THR A 176 14.14 -18.54 15.52
N PRO A 177 15.15 -19.41 15.35
CA PRO A 177 15.07 -20.82 15.77
C PRO A 177 14.67 -20.99 17.23
N ASP A 178 15.12 -20.09 18.11
CA ASP A 178 14.85 -20.07 19.55
C ASP A 178 13.46 -19.51 19.90
N LYS A 179 12.61 -19.31 18.90
CA LYS A 179 11.23 -18.81 19.01
C LYS A 179 11.13 -17.37 19.54
N GLU A 180 12.23 -16.63 19.47
CA GLU A 180 12.23 -15.18 19.67
C GLU A 180 11.72 -14.48 18.40
N PHE A 181 11.19 -13.28 18.56
CA PHE A 181 10.76 -12.45 17.43
C PHE A 181 11.68 -11.24 17.33
N VAL A 182 12.12 -10.90 16.13
CA VAL A 182 12.91 -9.70 15.87
C VAL A 182 12.10 -8.79 14.96
N MET A 183 11.90 -7.55 15.38
CA MET A 183 11.21 -6.52 14.61
C MET A 183 12.01 -5.23 14.73
N HIS A 184 12.29 -4.57 13.62
CA HIS A 184 13.10 -3.34 13.61
C HIS A 184 14.52 -3.49 14.17
N GLY A 185 15.10 -4.71 14.10
CA GLY A 185 16.42 -5.00 14.65
C GLY A 185 16.42 -5.27 16.16
N GLU A 186 15.26 -5.19 16.81
CA GLU A 186 15.10 -5.40 18.25
C GLU A 186 14.35 -6.71 18.54
N SER A 187 14.70 -7.36 19.65
CA SER A 187 13.94 -8.50 20.14
C SER A 187 12.60 -8.03 20.72
N VAL A 188 11.52 -8.65 20.28
CA VAL A 188 10.14 -8.29 20.63
C VAL A 188 9.34 -9.53 21.02
N THR A 189 8.22 -9.33 21.72
CA THR A 189 7.28 -10.41 22.03
C THR A 189 6.23 -10.58 20.93
N ALA A 190 5.57 -11.73 20.90
CA ALA A 190 4.39 -11.94 20.04
C ALA A 190 3.29 -10.89 20.29
N ARG A 191 3.18 -10.34 21.52
CA ARG A 191 2.21 -9.29 21.84
C ARG A 191 2.59 -7.97 21.19
N ASP A 192 3.88 -7.66 21.08
CA ASP A 192 4.37 -6.44 20.43
C ASP A 192 4.08 -6.45 18.93
N VAL A 193 4.36 -7.57 18.26
CA VAL A 193 4.02 -7.78 16.83
C VAL A 193 2.52 -7.55 16.59
N MET A 194 1.68 -8.03 17.50
CA MET A 194 0.22 -7.91 17.38
C MET A 194 -0.27 -6.50 17.69
N ARG A 195 0.39 -5.78 18.60
CA ARG A 195 0.07 -4.39 18.93
C ARG A 195 0.27 -3.49 17.71
N GLU A 196 1.30 -3.74 16.91
CA GLU A 196 1.57 -2.99 15.67
C GLU A 196 0.43 -3.17 14.64
N ALA A 197 -0.09 -4.39 14.55
CA ALA A 197 -1.19 -4.76 13.66
C ALA A 197 -2.60 -4.54 14.23
N ARG A 198 -2.77 -3.68 15.25
CA ARG A 198 -4.08 -3.43 15.90
C ARG A 198 -5.06 -2.64 15.02
N GLY A 199 -6.35 -2.80 15.30
CA GLY A 199 -7.43 -1.95 14.77
C GLY A 199 -7.87 -2.23 13.33
N MET A 200 -7.25 -3.18 12.64
CA MET A 200 -7.67 -3.63 11.30
C MET A 200 -7.47 -5.14 11.13
N ARG A 201 -7.94 -5.67 10.00
CA ARG A 201 -7.61 -7.04 9.56
C ARG A 201 -6.25 -7.04 8.89
N PHE A 202 -5.33 -7.88 9.35
CA PHE A 202 -4.01 -8.07 8.76
C PHE A 202 -3.80 -9.51 8.29
N LEU A 203 -2.92 -9.70 7.33
CA LEU A 203 -2.41 -11.01 6.94
C LEU A 203 -0.93 -11.09 7.32
N ILE A 204 -0.51 -12.28 7.75
CA ILE A 204 0.87 -12.66 8.01
C ILE A 204 1.23 -13.69 6.95
N GLN A 205 2.21 -13.37 6.12
CA GLN A 205 2.65 -14.21 5.00
C GLN A 205 4.16 -14.41 5.05
N ASP A 206 4.63 -15.44 4.35
CA ASP A 206 6.06 -15.61 4.11
C ASP A 206 6.62 -14.35 3.43
N PHE A 207 7.80 -13.93 3.90
CA PHE A 207 8.53 -12.84 3.29
C PHE A 207 9.23 -13.35 2.03
N VAL A 208 8.95 -12.72 0.88
CA VAL A 208 9.62 -13.03 -0.38
C VAL A 208 10.74 -12.02 -0.57
N GLU A 209 11.97 -12.52 -0.60
CA GLU A 209 13.13 -11.70 -0.90
C GLU A 209 13.16 -11.33 -2.37
N GLN A 210 13.53 -10.08 -2.65
CA GLN A 210 13.69 -9.61 -4.01
C GLN A 210 14.91 -10.31 -4.62
N HIS A 211 14.73 -10.86 -5.82
CA HIS A 211 15.80 -11.53 -6.56
C HIS A 211 17.00 -10.59 -6.81
N ASP A 212 18.22 -11.12 -6.75
CA ASP A 212 19.48 -10.35 -6.85
C ASP A 212 19.58 -9.52 -8.12
N ALA A 213 19.14 -10.06 -9.25
CA ALA A 213 19.11 -9.32 -10.52
C ALA A 213 18.29 -8.02 -10.41
N ILE A 214 17.18 -8.04 -9.67
CA ILE A 214 16.37 -6.84 -9.43
C ILE A 214 17.06 -5.95 -8.38
N ASN A 215 17.68 -6.53 -7.34
CA ASN A 215 18.45 -5.76 -6.36
C ASN A 215 19.60 -4.99 -7.02
N ARG A 216 20.24 -5.50 -8.07
CA ARG A 216 21.32 -4.79 -8.77
C ARG A 216 20.84 -3.50 -9.45
N ILE A 217 19.63 -3.51 -10.02
CA ILE A 217 19.08 -2.36 -10.75
C ILE A 217 18.18 -1.47 -9.88
N ALA A 218 17.62 -2.01 -8.81
CA ALA A 218 16.64 -1.36 -7.96
C ALA A 218 16.78 -1.81 -6.48
N PRO A 219 17.96 -1.59 -5.86
CA PRO A 219 18.28 -2.11 -4.52
C PRO A 219 17.39 -1.54 -3.42
N ASN A 220 16.86 -0.33 -3.65
CA ASN A 220 16.04 0.40 -2.70
C ASN A 220 14.54 0.33 -3.05
N THR A 221 14.12 -0.60 -3.91
CA THR A 221 12.71 -0.75 -4.29
C THR A 221 12.09 -1.95 -3.59
N LEU A 222 11.01 -1.72 -2.85
CA LEU A 222 10.15 -2.80 -2.37
C LEU A 222 9.11 -3.09 -3.44
N LYS A 223 9.23 -4.23 -4.11
CA LYS A 223 8.21 -4.70 -5.05
C LYS A 223 7.17 -5.52 -4.28
N THR A 224 5.92 -5.11 -4.37
CA THR A 224 4.80 -5.95 -3.97
C THR A 224 4.13 -6.48 -5.23
N VAL A 225 3.69 -7.74 -5.21
CA VAL A 225 2.92 -8.32 -6.32
C VAL A 225 1.69 -7.45 -6.55
N GLY A 226 1.64 -6.81 -7.72
CA GLY A 226 0.50 -6.06 -8.21
C GLY A 226 -0.04 -6.76 -9.45
N LEU A 227 -1.36 -6.73 -9.63
CA LEU A 227 -1.96 -7.04 -10.93
C LEU A 227 -2.02 -5.73 -11.71
N GLY A 228 -1.27 -5.63 -12.79
CA GLY A 228 -1.43 -4.58 -13.79
C GLY A 228 -1.64 -5.21 -15.16
N ARG A 229 -2.31 -4.46 -16.02
CA ARG A 229 -2.41 -4.80 -17.44
C ARG A 229 -1.05 -4.51 -18.08
N ALA A 230 -0.42 -5.53 -18.64
CA ALA A 230 0.36 -5.31 -19.86
C ALA A 230 -0.62 -5.35 -21.02
N ASP A 231 -0.86 -4.19 -21.61
CA ASP A 231 -0.93 -4.01 -23.07
C ASP A 231 -1.74 -5.06 -23.83
N GLY A 232 -2.97 -5.32 -23.38
CA GLY A 232 -3.97 -6.06 -24.18
C GLY A 232 -3.99 -7.58 -24.05
N ALA A 233 -3.08 -8.19 -23.28
CA ALA A 233 -3.16 -9.62 -22.98
C ALA A 233 -2.96 -9.88 -21.47
N LEU A 234 -3.89 -10.61 -20.86
CA LEU A 234 -3.76 -11.21 -19.52
C LEU A 234 -2.66 -12.27 -19.54
N SER A 235 -1.39 -11.87 -19.63
CA SER A 235 -0.25 -12.80 -19.69
C SER A 235 0.93 -12.39 -18.81
N SER A 236 0.93 -11.21 -18.18
CA SER A 236 2.05 -10.81 -17.33
C SER A 236 1.63 -10.20 -15.99
N ILE A 237 2.27 -10.68 -14.93
CA ILE A 237 2.30 -10.04 -13.61
C ILE A 237 3.16 -8.77 -13.74
N SER A 238 2.55 -7.58 -13.75
CA SER A 238 3.31 -6.33 -13.73
C SER A 238 3.80 -6.01 -12.31
N THR A 239 5.05 -5.59 -12.16
CA THR A 239 5.57 -5.13 -10.86
C THR A 239 5.38 -3.62 -10.70
N THR A 240 4.40 -3.20 -9.92
CA THR A 240 4.38 -1.83 -9.36
C THR A 240 5.36 -1.77 -8.19
N GLY A 241 6.49 -1.10 -8.40
CA GLY A 241 7.50 -0.84 -7.38
C GLY A 241 7.23 0.45 -6.63
N SER A 242 7.52 0.46 -5.33
CA SER A 242 7.72 1.66 -4.54
C SER A 242 9.20 1.70 -4.11
N ARG A 243 10.00 2.64 -4.62
CA ARG A 243 11.29 3.03 -4.04
C ARG A 243 11.02 3.48 -2.62
N LEU A 244 11.76 2.88 -1.70
CA LEU A 244 11.93 3.39 -0.36
C LEU A 244 12.65 4.75 -0.45
N PRO A 245 12.42 5.67 0.51
CA PRO A 245 13.32 6.79 0.72
C PRO A 245 14.77 6.29 0.82
N ALA A 246 15.74 7.13 0.48
CA ALA A 246 17.17 6.81 0.27
C ALA A 246 17.92 6.07 1.39
N ARG A 247 17.26 5.64 2.48
CA ARG A 247 17.80 4.78 3.52
C ARG A 247 16.89 3.58 3.73
N LYS A 248 17.41 2.38 3.50
CA LYS A 248 16.77 1.08 3.76
C LYS A 248 16.28 0.96 5.23
N GLU A 249 16.95 1.68 6.12
CA GLU A 249 16.68 1.80 7.57
C GLU A 249 15.49 2.73 7.90
N ALA A 250 15.17 3.70 7.04
CA ALA A 250 14.12 4.70 7.29
C ALA A 250 12.70 4.21 6.97
N THR A 251 12.50 2.90 6.79
CA THR A 251 11.15 2.31 6.71
C THR A 251 10.47 2.23 8.09
N ILE A 252 11.15 2.73 9.12
CA ILE A 252 10.69 2.87 10.50
C ILE A 252 10.55 4.37 10.73
N ASP A 253 9.39 4.93 10.37
CA ASP A 253 8.80 6.12 11.00
C ASP A 253 7.50 6.45 10.26
N PHE A 254 6.47 5.68 10.58
CA PHE A 254 5.09 6.11 10.44
C PHE A 254 4.41 6.04 11.80
N ALA A 255 5.01 6.69 12.78
CA ALA A 255 4.42 6.96 14.08
C ALA A 255 4.82 8.37 14.53
N THR A 256 4.12 9.37 14.00
CA THR A 256 3.70 10.59 14.73
C THR A 256 2.53 11.23 13.99
#